data_AF-A0A8T6IT16-F1
#
_entry.id   AF-A0A8T6IT16-F1
#
_cell.length_a   1.000
_cell.length_b   1.000
_cell.length_c   1.000
_cell.angle_alpha   90.00
_cell.angle_beta   90.00
_cell.angle_gamma   90.00
#
_symmetry.space_group_name_H-M   'P 1'
#
loop_
_entity.id
_entity.type
_entity.pdbx_description
1 polymer ?
#
loop_
_entity_poly.entity_id
_entity_poly.type
_entity_poly.pdbx_seq_one_letter_code
_entity_poly.pdbx_strand_id
1 'polypeptide(L)'
;MSVKLEELLQMTPEQILQHNERPSGEQLRNKQQTYFEDVEVGDELPKYIYAPTPTHLFRWSAAIENFHRIHYDLDFGLNHDRNPSLLVHGSWKQSVVPQYLKDWTLPGGWPWKAQFEHRAMLVPGDV
;
A
#
# COMPACT_ATOMS: atom_id res chain seq x y z
N MET A 1 19.79 8.89 0.74
CA MET A 1 19.36 8.67 -0.65
C MET A 1 18.38 7.51 -0.63
N SER A 2 17.33 7.54 -1.47
CA SER A 2 16.38 6.42 -1.59
C SER A 2 17.13 5.15 -1.99
N VAL A 3 16.80 4.02 -1.37
CA VAL A 3 17.35 2.71 -1.76
C VAL A 3 16.65 2.26 -3.05
N LYS A 4 17.41 1.67 -3.97
CA LYS A 4 16.86 1.11 -5.21
C LYS A 4 15.91 -0.04 -4.90
N LEU A 5 14.78 -0.12 -5.60
CA LEU A 5 13.77 -1.16 -5.39
C LEU A 5 14.38 -2.57 -5.47
N GLU A 6 15.27 -2.81 -6.42
CA GLU A 6 15.95 -4.10 -6.58
C GLU A 6 16.77 -4.49 -5.35
N GLU A 7 17.43 -3.53 -4.71
CA GLU A 7 18.19 -3.75 -3.47
C GLU A 7 17.25 -3.93 -2.28
N LEU A 8 16.18 -3.11 -2.20
CA LEU A 8 15.17 -3.19 -1.15
C LEU A 8 14.52 -4.58 -1.08
N LEU A 9 14.23 -5.19 -2.23
CA LEU A 9 13.60 -6.52 -2.32
C LEU A 9 14.51 -7.68 -1.86
N GLN A 10 15.81 -7.42 -1.63
CA GLN A 10 16.74 -8.42 -1.09
C GLN A 10 16.90 -8.34 0.43
N MET A 11 16.25 -7.35 1.08
CA MET A 11 16.36 -7.11 2.52
C MET A 11 15.35 -7.95 3.32
N THR A 12 15.56 -8.07 4.63
CA THR A 12 14.55 -8.67 5.51
C THR A 12 13.33 -7.75 5.67
N PRO A 13 12.14 -8.26 6.03
CA PRO A 13 10.96 -7.42 6.24
C PRO A 13 11.19 -6.26 7.21
N GLU A 14 11.94 -6.48 8.30
CA GLU A 14 12.25 -5.44 9.29
C GLU A 14 13.13 -4.33 8.70
N GLN A 15 14.04 -4.69 7.82
CA GLN A 15 14.89 -3.74 7.10
C GLN A 15 14.08 -2.97 6.06
N ILE A 16 13.22 -3.67 5.29
CA ILE A 16 12.33 -3.04 4.31
C ILE A 16 11.50 -1.94 4.98
N LEU A 17 10.89 -2.23 6.14
CA LEU A 17 10.08 -1.24 6.89
C LEU A 17 10.83 0.04 7.28
N GLN A 18 12.16 -0.02 7.48
CA GLN A 18 12.97 1.15 7.80
C GLN A 18 13.16 2.10 6.61
N HIS A 19 12.88 1.64 5.39
CA HIS A 19 12.96 2.40 4.16
C HIS A 19 11.60 2.93 3.68
N ASN A 20 10.63 3.07 4.58
CA ASN A 20 9.34 3.65 4.24
C ASN A 20 9.47 5.15 4.00
N GLU A 21 9.27 5.57 2.75
CA GLU A 21 9.37 6.97 2.31
C GLU A 21 8.00 7.66 2.26
N ARG A 22 6.97 7.05 2.86
CA ARG A 22 5.65 7.65 2.92
C ARG A 22 5.68 8.96 3.73
N PRO A 23 5.30 10.10 3.14
CA PRO A 23 5.34 11.39 3.80
C PRO A 23 4.30 11.47 4.92
N SER A 24 4.64 12.23 5.96
CA SER A 24 3.72 12.59 7.02
C SER A 24 2.65 13.56 6.53
N GLY A 25 1.55 13.69 7.26
CA GLY A 25 0.50 14.65 6.93
C GLY A 25 0.99 16.10 6.89
N GLU A 26 2.02 16.46 7.67
CA GLU A 26 2.64 17.79 7.64
C GLU A 26 3.50 17.99 6.40
N GLN A 27 4.28 16.98 6.00
CA GLN A 27 5.05 17.01 4.77
C GLN A 27 4.14 17.15 3.55
N LEU A 28 3.01 16.43 3.53
CA LEU A 28 2.02 16.54 2.46
C LEU A 28 1.37 17.94 2.39
N ARG A 29 1.07 18.56 3.54
CA ARG A 29 0.51 19.92 3.59
C ARG A 29 1.46 20.99 3.04
N ASN A 30 2.76 20.81 3.23
CA ASN A 30 3.79 21.76 2.82
C ASN A 30 4.54 21.33 1.54
N LYS A 31 4.07 20.26 0.87
CA LYS A 31 4.72 19.71 -0.32
C LYS A 31 4.71 20.76 -1.44
N GLN A 32 5.87 20.97 -2.05
CA GLN A 32 5.99 21.81 -3.24
C GLN A 32 5.39 21.11 -4.46
N GLN A 33 4.84 21.92 -5.38
CA GLN A 33 4.28 21.41 -6.62
C GLN A 33 5.35 20.71 -7.44
N THR A 34 5.05 19.49 -7.87
CA THR A 34 5.81 18.78 -8.88
C THR A 34 5.23 19.14 -10.24
N TYR A 35 6.03 19.68 -11.13
CA TYR A 35 5.65 20.03 -12.49
C TYR A 35 6.07 18.94 -13.47
N PHE A 36 5.63 19.05 -14.72
CA PHE A 36 5.94 18.06 -15.75
C PHE A 36 7.44 18.00 -16.03
N GLU A 37 8.10 19.16 -15.93
CA GLU A 37 9.53 19.35 -16.18
C GLU A 37 10.42 18.81 -15.05
N ASP A 38 9.86 18.50 -13.88
CA ASP A 38 10.57 17.97 -12.71
C ASP A 38 10.68 16.43 -12.73
N VAL A 39 10.12 15.77 -13.76
CA VAL A 39 9.99 14.31 -13.82
C VAL A 39 10.51 13.78 -15.15
N GLU A 40 11.34 12.75 -15.08
CA GLU A 40 11.89 12.07 -16.24
C GLU A 40 11.44 10.62 -16.32
N VAL A 41 11.38 10.09 -17.55
CA VAL A 41 11.10 8.66 -17.76
C VAL A 41 12.25 7.85 -17.19
N GLY A 42 11.91 6.90 -16.31
CA GLY A 42 12.89 6.08 -15.60
C GLY A 42 13.08 6.52 -14.14
N ASP A 43 12.48 7.63 -13.72
CA ASP A 43 12.48 8.03 -12.32
C ASP A 43 11.85 6.96 -11.44
N GLU A 44 12.55 6.67 -10.36
CA GLU A 44 12.08 5.74 -9.36
C GLU A 44 11.30 6.50 -8.30
N LEU A 45 10.02 6.17 -8.16
CA LEU A 45 9.13 6.86 -7.26
C LEU A 45 9.41 6.48 -5.78
N PRO A 46 8.96 7.28 -4.79
CA PRO A 46 9.14 7.00 -3.36
C PRO A 46 8.51 5.68 -2.91
N LYS A 47 9.12 4.97 -1.96
CA LYS A 47 8.68 3.63 -1.54
C LYS A 47 7.68 3.75 -0.41
N TYR A 48 6.40 3.53 -0.71
CA TYR A 48 5.37 3.48 0.33
C TYR A 48 5.21 2.04 0.78
N ILE A 49 5.61 1.79 2.01
CA ILE A 49 5.66 0.45 2.59
C ILE A 49 4.53 0.36 3.63
N TYR A 50 3.76 -0.72 3.57
CA TYR A 50 2.60 -0.91 4.43
C TYR A 50 2.71 -2.26 5.13
N ALA A 51 2.36 -2.30 6.42
CA ALA A 51 2.23 -3.52 7.21
C ALA A 51 0.83 -3.60 7.83
N PRO A 52 -0.20 -4.05 7.08
CA PRO A 52 -1.56 -4.16 7.60
C PRO A 52 -1.63 -5.15 8.76
N THR A 53 -2.18 -4.71 9.88
CA THR A 53 -2.45 -5.58 11.03
C THR A 53 -3.85 -6.20 10.92
N PRO A 54 -4.16 -7.28 11.67
CA PRO A 54 -5.53 -7.80 11.75
C PRO A 54 -6.57 -6.73 12.12
N THR A 55 -6.21 -5.81 13.02
CA THR A 55 -7.06 -4.66 13.37
C THR A 55 -7.33 -3.74 12.18
N HIS A 56 -6.32 -3.49 11.33
CA HIS A 56 -6.51 -2.75 10.09
C HIS A 56 -7.49 -3.46 9.15
N LEU A 57 -7.35 -4.78 8.99
CA LEU A 57 -8.25 -5.57 8.14
C LEU A 57 -9.70 -5.53 8.63
N PHE A 58 -9.92 -5.66 9.94
CA PHE A 58 -11.25 -5.50 10.53
C PHE A 58 -11.82 -4.10 10.26
N ARG A 59 -11.04 -3.04 10.51
CA ARG A 59 -11.47 -1.65 10.29
C ARG A 59 -11.81 -1.38 8.83
N TRP A 60 -11.04 -1.90 7.88
CA TRP A 60 -11.34 -1.75 6.46
C TRP A 60 -12.64 -2.47 6.10
N SER A 61 -12.82 -3.71 6.56
CA SER A 61 -14.06 -4.48 6.37
C SER A 61 -15.29 -3.68 6.82
N ALA A 62 -15.22 -3.06 8.01
CA ALA A 62 -16.29 -2.19 8.52
C ALA A 62 -16.47 -0.92 7.68
N ALA A 63 -15.39 -0.26 7.26
CA ALA A 63 -15.43 1.01 6.53
C ALA A 63 -16.06 0.89 5.13
N ILE A 64 -15.91 -0.26 4.47
CA ILE A 64 -16.45 -0.51 3.13
C ILE A 64 -17.64 -1.50 3.13
N GLU A 65 -18.15 -1.83 4.31
CA GLU A 65 -19.25 -2.80 4.49
C GLU A 65 -19.00 -4.16 3.80
N ASN A 66 -17.74 -4.62 3.81
CA ASN A 66 -17.36 -5.94 3.30
C ASN A 66 -17.30 -6.94 4.45
N PHE A 67 -18.36 -7.73 4.59
CA PHE A 67 -18.50 -8.75 5.64
C PHE A 67 -17.94 -10.13 5.25
N HIS A 68 -17.09 -10.22 4.23
CA HIS A 68 -16.46 -11.49 3.88
C HIS A 68 -15.45 -11.89 4.97
N ARG A 69 -15.68 -13.07 5.58
CA ARG A 69 -15.02 -13.49 6.82
C ARG A 69 -13.52 -13.75 6.70
N ILE A 70 -13.01 -14.02 5.50
CA ILE A 70 -11.57 -14.27 5.27
C ILE A 70 -10.65 -13.13 5.72
N HIS A 71 -11.20 -11.95 5.99
CA HIS A 71 -10.45 -10.76 6.37
C HIS A 71 -10.33 -10.56 7.89
N TYR A 72 -11.14 -11.23 8.70
CA TYR A 72 -11.18 -11.01 10.16
C TYR A 72 -11.49 -12.26 11.00
N ASP A 73 -11.93 -13.36 10.40
CA ASP A 73 -12.19 -14.63 11.06
C ASP A 73 -11.13 -15.66 10.62
N LEU A 74 -10.16 -15.91 11.50
CA LEU A 74 -9.01 -16.76 11.19
C LEU A 74 -9.42 -18.22 11.00
N ASP A 75 -10.33 -18.73 11.83
CA ASP A 75 -10.79 -20.11 11.75
C ASP A 75 -11.53 -20.35 10.42
N PHE A 76 -12.43 -19.44 10.05
CA PHE A 76 -13.10 -19.51 8.75
C PHE A 76 -12.10 -19.45 7.60
N GLY A 77 -11.16 -18.50 7.62
CA GLY A 77 -10.15 -18.33 6.57
C GLY A 77 -9.30 -19.59 6.37
N LEU A 78 -8.80 -20.19 7.45
CA LEU A 78 -7.93 -21.38 7.39
C LEU A 78 -8.71 -22.68 7.10
N ASN A 79 -9.85 -22.88 7.76
CA ASN A 79 -10.51 -24.18 7.79
C ASN A 79 -11.64 -24.32 6.76
N HIS A 80 -12.32 -23.22 6.41
CA HIS A 80 -13.37 -23.22 5.39
C HIS A 80 -12.80 -22.89 4.00
N ASP A 81 -12.18 -21.72 3.85
CA ASP A 81 -11.68 -21.23 2.55
C ASP A 81 -10.25 -21.67 2.21
N ARG A 82 -9.56 -22.34 3.14
CA ARG A 82 -8.21 -22.88 2.95
C ARG A 82 -7.17 -21.82 2.55
N ASN A 83 -7.33 -20.61 3.06
CA ASN A 83 -6.37 -19.53 2.90
C ASN A 83 -5.13 -19.74 3.80
N PRO A 84 -3.98 -19.13 3.48
CA PRO A 84 -2.78 -19.20 4.31
C PRO A 84 -2.92 -18.48 5.67
N SER A 85 -3.79 -17.47 5.76
CA SER A 85 -4.11 -16.71 6.98
C SER A 85 -5.33 -15.81 6.68
N LEU A 86 -5.56 -14.79 7.52
CA LEU A 86 -6.40 -13.65 7.14
C LEU A 86 -5.84 -12.99 5.88
N LEU A 87 -6.69 -12.77 4.89
CA LEU A 87 -6.26 -12.15 3.63
C LEU A 87 -6.42 -10.64 3.67
N VAL A 88 -5.40 -9.92 3.20
CA VAL A 88 -5.48 -8.48 2.96
C VAL A 88 -6.42 -8.20 1.78
N HIS A 89 -7.33 -7.23 1.94
CA HIS A 89 -8.34 -6.94 0.91
C HIS A 89 -7.74 -6.50 -0.41
N GLY A 90 -8.27 -7.05 -1.50
CA GLY A 90 -8.04 -6.53 -2.85
C GLY A 90 -8.40 -5.04 -2.94
N SER A 91 -9.57 -4.65 -2.45
CA SER A 91 -10.05 -3.26 -2.48
C SER A 91 -9.18 -2.31 -1.65
N TRP A 92 -8.60 -2.77 -0.54
CA TRP A 92 -7.68 -1.93 0.23
C TRP A 92 -6.39 -1.66 -0.57
N LYS A 93 -5.77 -2.70 -1.15
CA LYS A 93 -4.61 -2.55 -2.05
C LYS A 93 -4.91 -1.61 -3.23
N GLN A 94 -6.12 -1.69 -3.78
CA GLN A 94 -6.58 -0.80 -4.84
C GLN A 94 -6.71 0.65 -4.38
N SER A 95 -7.09 0.90 -3.12
CA SER A 95 -7.20 2.26 -2.57
C SER A 95 -5.85 2.93 -2.29
N VAL A 96 -4.79 2.13 -2.10
CA VAL A 96 -3.42 2.62 -1.89
C VAL A 96 -2.88 3.33 -3.13
N VAL A 97 -3.09 2.77 -4.33
CA VAL A 97 -2.58 3.35 -5.59
C VAL A 97 -3.07 4.78 -5.86
N PRO A 98 -4.38 5.11 -5.81
CA PRO A 98 -4.83 6.48 -6.02
C PRO A 98 -4.42 7.42 -4.89
N GLN A 99 -4.33 6.95 -3.63
CA GLN A 99 -3.71 7.74 -2.55
C GLN A 99 -2.27 8.09 -2.91
N TYR A 100 -1.47 7.09 -3.28
CA TYR A 100 -0.07 7.26 -3.63
C TYR A 100 0.12 8.27 -4.76
N LEU A 101 -0.63 8.11 -5.86
CA LEU A 101 -0.58 9.01 -7.00
C LEU A 101 -1.02 10.42 -6.61
N LYS A 102 -2.03 10.55 -5.73
CA LYS A 102 -2.46 11.87 -5.26
C LYS A 102 -1.37 12.51 -4.41
N ASP A 103 -0.81 11.80 -3.45
CA ASP A 103 0.25 12.28 -2.57
C ASP A 103 1.47 12.77 -3.40
N TRP A 104 1.84 12.02 -4.43
CA TRP A 104 2.93 12.39 -5.34
C TRP A 104 2.61 13.64 -6.17
N THR A 105 1.39 13.76 -6.69
CA THR A 105 0.97 14.87 -7.57
C THR A 105 0.47 16.12 -6.82
N LEU A 106 0.38 16.08 -5.49
CA LEU A 106 0.01 17.26 -4.68
C LEU A 106 0.96 18.46 -4.92
N PRO A 107 0.47 19.69 -4.71
CA PRO A 107 -0.88 20.04 -4.30
C PRO A 107 -1.92 20.08 -5.46
N GLY A 108 -1.53 20.59 -6.62
CA GLY A 108 -2.42 20.91 -7.73
C GLY A 108 -2.60 19.81 -8.79
N GLY A 109 -1.75 18.78 -8.79
CA GLY A 109 -1.87 17.70 -9.75
C GLY A 109 -3.08 16.80 -9.50
N TRP A 110 -3.59 16.20 -10.58
CA TRP A 110 -4.80 15.39 -10.59
C TRP A 110 -4.55 14.00 -11.18
N PRO A 111 -4.55 12.92 -10.38
CA PRO A 111 -4.46 11.56 -10.90
C PRO A 111 -5.66 11.25 -11.81
N TRP A 112 -5.39 10.99 -13.09
CA TRP A 112 -6.43 10.74 -14.10
C TRP A 112 -6.87 9.28 -14.15
N LYS A 113 -5.92 8.34 -14.15
CA LYS A 113 -6.18 6.91 -14.33
C LYS A 113 -5.16 6.07 -13.59
N ALA A 114 -5.64 5.00 -12.98
CA ALA A 114 -4.82 3.93 -12.42
C ALA A 114 -5.36 2.57 -12.87
N GLN A 115 -4.47 1.60 -13.02
CA GLN A 115 -4.81 0.19 -13.27
C GLN A 115 -3.98 -0.67 -12.32
N PHE A 116 -4.57 -1.75 -11.84
CA PHE A 116 -3.94 -2.67 -10.90
C PHE A 116 -4.36 -4.11 -11.23
N GLU A 117 -3.54 -5.06 -10.80
CA GLU A 117 -3.81 -6.49 -10.89
C GLU A 117 -3.44 -7.15 -9.56
N HIS A 118 -4.27 -8.08 -9.10
CA HIS A 118 -3.95 -8.88 -7.92
C HIS A 118 -3.28 -10.17 -8.37
N ARG A 119 -1.99 -10.32 -8.07
CA ARG A 119 -1.18 -11.47 -8.50
C ARG A 119 -0.74 -12.40 -7.36
N ALA A 120 -1.00 -12.02 -6.12
CA ALA A 120 -0.71 -12.82 -4.95
C ALA A 120 -1.72 -12.53 -3.82
N MET A 121 -1.89 -13.54 -2.96
CA MET A 121 -2.50 -13.37 -1.65
C MET A 121 -1.47 -12.72 -0.73
N LEU A 122 -1.89 -11.71 0.04
CA LEU A 122 -1.07 -11.12 1.11
C LEU A 122 -1.75 -11.38 2.45
N VAL A 123 -0.94 -11.60 3.47
CA VAL A 123 -1.37 -11.86 4.85
C VAL A 123 -0.72 -10.85 5.81
N PRO A 124 -1.27 -10.62 7.01
CA PRO A 124 -0.60 -9.82 8.03
C PRO A 124 0.81 -10.35 8.32
N GLY A 125 1.80 -9.46 8.27
CA GLY A 125 3.22 -9.81 8.43
C GLY A 125 4.01 -9.74 7.12
N ASP A 126 3.34 -9.80 5.97
CA ASP A 126 3.98 -9.53 4.68
C ASP A 126 4.36 -8.05 4.57
N VAL A 127 5.50 -7.78 3.90
CA VAL A 127 6.03 -6.44 3.59
C VAL A 127 6.59 -6.45 2.17
#